data_AF-A0AAW8NHY7-F1
#
_entry.id   AF-A0AAW8NHY7-F1
#
_cell.length_a   1.000
_cell.length_b   1.000
_cell.length_c   1.000
_cell.angle_alpha   90.00
_cell.angle_beta   90.00
_cell.angle_gamma   90.00
#
_symmetry.space_group_name_H-M   'P 1'
#
loop_
_entity.id
_entity.type
_entity.pdbx_description
1 polymer ?
#
loop_
_entity_poly.entity_id
_entity_poly.type
_entity_poly.pdbx_seq_one_letter_code
_entity_poly.pdbx_strand_id
1 'polypeptide(L)'
;MTELTEPESAAAQPTPDWPGISDAGVTDPVVAQALARLEALPQVPVSDHENVYNELHDELLAALNSVPGNSAPTSADPTDGAA
;
A
#
# COMPACT_ATOMS: atom_id res chain seq x y z
N MET A 1 -32.15 24.25 6.49
CA MET A 1 -31.73 23.01 7.17
C MET A 1 -31.96 21.90 6.17
N THR A 2 -30.90 21.35 5.59
CA THR A 2 -31.03 20.17 4.73
C THR A 2 -31.08 18.96 5.64
N GLU A 3 -32.27 18.39 5.79
CA GLU A 3 -32.46 17.12 6.48
C GLU A 3 -31.80 16.01 5.63
N LEU A 4 -30.78 15.36 6.19
CA LEU A 4 -30.23 14.11 5.66
C LEU A 4 -31.28 13.02 5.90
N THR A 5 -32.10 12.74 4.89
CA THR A 5 -32.95 11.54 4.91
C THR A 5 -32.06 10.33 5.13
N GLU A 6 -32.32 9.56 6.19
CA GLU A 6 -31.69 8.27 6.42
C GLU A 6 -31.84 7.43 5.15
N PRO A 7 -30.78 6.76 4.65
CA PRO A 7 -30.94 5.87 3.53
C PRO A 7 -31.79 4.69 4.01
N GLU A 8 -33.05 4.69 3.56
CA GLU A 8 -33.93 3.54 3.46
C GLU A 8 -33.09 2.31 3.12
N SER A 9 -33.17 1.26 3.94
CA SER A 9 -32.33 0.05 3.86
C SER A 9 -32.12 -0.37 2.41
N ALA A 10 -31.01 0.10 1.82
CA ALA A 10 -30.71 -0.17 0.44
C ALA A 10 -30.47 -1.66 0.37
N ALA A 11 -31.41 -2.39 -0.24
CA ALA A 11 -31.18 -3.76 -0.66
C ALA A 11 -29.77 -3.81 -1.26
N ALA A 12 -28.88 -4.60 -0.66
CA ALA A 12 -27.44 -4.57 -0.90
C ALA A 12 -27.20 -4.36 -2.40
N GLN A 13 -26.78 -3.15 -2.77
CA GLN A 13 -26.52 -2.85 -4.17
C GLN A 13 -25.51 -3.89 -4.67
N PRO A 14 -25.70 -4.46 -5.87
CA PRO A 14 -24.75 -5.44 -6.39
C PRO A 14 -23.36 -4.84 -6.25
N THR A 15 -22.50 -5.54 -5.48
CA THR A 15 -21.10 -5.14 -5.33
C THR A 15 -20.54 -4.96 -6.73
N PRO A 16 -19.98 -3.78 -7.06
CA PRO A 16 -19.41 -3.56 -8.38
C PRO A 16 -18.43 -4.70 -8.68
N ASP A 17 -18.55 -5.28 -9.88
CA ASP A 17 -17.66 -6.34 -10.36
C ASP A 17 -16.30 -5.68 -10.66
N TRP A 18 -15.54 -5.40 -9.61
CA TRP A 18 -14.22 -4.83 -9.72
C TRP A 18 -13.30 -5.88 -10.34
N PRO A 19 -12.48 -5.52 -11.33
CA PRO A 19 -11.52 -6.46 -11.90
C PRO A 19 -10.64 -7.01 -10.78
N GLY A 20 -10.50 -8.33 -10.71
CA GLY A 20 -9.66 -8.99 -9.74
C GLY A 20 -8.21 -8.52 -9.87
N ILE A 21 -7.57 -8.20 -8.74
CA ILE A 21 -6.20 -7.69 -8.72
C ILE A 21 -5.15 -8.76 -9.05
N SER A 22 -5.56 -10.04 -9.10
CA SER A 22 -4.68 -11.19 -9.33
C SER A 22 -4.02 -11.21 -10.72
N ASP A 23 -4.55 -10.47 -11.71
CA ASP A 23 -4.03 -10.42 -13.09
C ASP A 23 -3.33 -9.09 -13.43
N ALA A 24 -3.08 -8.22 -12.44
CA ALA A 24 -2.55 -6.88 -12.68
C ALA A 24 -1.10 -6.83 -13.20
N GLY A 25 -0.41 -7.98 -13.33
CA GLY A 25 0.94 -8.07 -13.88
C GLY A 25 1.97 -7.25 -13.09
N VAL A 26 1.73 -7.07 -11.79
CA VAL A 26 2.58 -6.22 -10.94
C VAL A 26 3.93 -6.89 -10.72
N THR A 27 4.98 -6.25 -11.23
CA THR A 27 6.37 -6.72 -11.09
C THR A 27 7.06 -6.16 -9.85
N ASP A 28 6.53 -5.10 -9.26
CA ASP A 28 7.10 -4.49 -8.05
C ASP A 28 6.63 -5.26 -6.79
N PRO A 29 7.57 -5.77 -5.96
CA PRO A 29 7.21 -6.59 -4.80
C PRO A 29 6.49 -5.80 -3.71
N VAL A 30 6.75 -4.49 -3.57
CA VAL A 30 6.09 -3.64 -2.57
C VAL A 30 4.64 -3.41 -3.01
N VAL A 31 4.43 -3.12 -4.29
CA VAL A 31 3.07 -2.95 -4.83
C VAL A 31 2.29 -4.28 -4.77
N ALA A 32 2.94 -5.42 -5.03
CA ALA A 32 2.31 -6.73 -4.91
C ALA A 32 1.87 -7.04 -3.47
N GLN A 33 2.68 -6.68 -2.47
CA GLN A 33 2.32 -6.83 -1.06
C GLN A 33 1.14 -5.93 -0.67
N ALA A 34 1.15 -4.67 -1.12
CA ALA A 34 0.04 -3.73 -0.89
C ALA A 34 -1.29 -4.25 -1.48
N LEU A 35 -1.24 -4.82 -2.68
CA LEU A 35 -2.40 -5.44 -3.33
C LEU A 35 -2.95 -6.63 -2.53
N ALA A 36 -2.08 -7.54 -2.07
CA ALA A 36 -2.51 -8.66 -1.24
C ALA A 36 -3.21 -8.22 0.05
N ARG A 37 -2.77 -7.09 0.64
CA ARG A 37 -3.39 -6.50 1.84
C ARG A 37 -4.79 -5.94 1.54
N LEU A 38 -4.96 -5.32 0.37
CA LEU A 38 -6.27 -4.84 -0.10
C LEU A 38 -7.23 -6.00 -0.41
N GLU A 39 -6.72 -7.12 -0.93
CA GLU A 39 -7.51 -8.35 -1.14
C GLU A 39 -8.08 -8.91 0.17
N ALA A 40 -7.36 -8.72 1.29
CA ALA A 40 -7.81 -9.13 2.63
C ALA A 40 -8.76 -8.12 3.30
N LEU A 41 -8.91 -6.91 2.77
CA LEU A 41 -9.70 -5.82 3.36
C LEU A 41 -11.18 -6.16 3.64
N PRO A 42 -11.89 -6.96 2.82
CA PRO A 42 -13.26 -7.36 3.12
C PRO A 42 -13.41 -8.16 4.43
N GLN A 43 -12.32 -8.73 4.95
CA GLN A 43 -12.30 -9.43 6.24
C GLN A 43 -12.04 -8.50 7.43
N VAL A 44 -11.67 -7.24 7.17
CA VAL A 44 -11.37 -6.23 8.18
C VAL A 44 -12.65 -5.46 8.52
N PRO A 45 -12.91 -5.12 9.81
CA PRO A 45 -14.02 -4.25 10.17
C PRO A 45 -13.91 -2.89 9.46
N VAL A 46 -15.04 -2.35 8.99
CA VAL A 46 -15.08 -1.07 8.26
C VAL A 46 -14.47 0.08 9.08
N SER A 47 -14.62 0.04 10.41
CA SER A 47 -14.01 1.02 11.32
C SER A 47 -12.49 1.07 11.24
N ASP A 48 -11.84 -0.01 10.83
CA ASP A 48 -10.38 -0.11 10.71
C ASP A 48 -9.87 0.14 9.29
N HIS A 49 -10.77 0.27 8.29
CA HIS A 49 -10.38 0.46 6.89
C HIS A 49 -9.56 1.73 6.69
N GLU A 50 -9.92 2.82 7.38
CA GLU A 50 -9.15 4.08 7.32
C GLU A 50 -7.69 3.85 7.74
N ASN A 51 -7.47 3.15 8.85
CA ASN A 51 -6.12 2.87 9.34
C ASN A 51 -5.33 2.02 8.33
N VAL A 52 -5.98 1.00 7.75
CA VAL A 52 -5.34 0.15 6.72
C VAL A 52 -4.95 0.97 5.48
N TYR A 53 -5.81 1.90 5.03
CA TYR A 53 -5.48 2.77 3.90
C TYR A 53 -4.35 3.76 4.22
N ASN A 54 -4.34 4.33 5.43
CA ASN A 54 -3.29 5.25 5.85
C ASN A 54 -1.92 4.55 5.91
N GLU A 55 -1.85 3.37 6.54
CA GLU A 55 -0.62 2.59 6.60
C GLU A 55 -0.11 2.21 5.20
N LEU A 56 -1.02 1.80 4.30
CA LEU A 56 -0.66 1.45 2.93
C LEU A 56 -0.12 2.66 2.14
N HIS A 57 -0.69 3.85 2.34
CA HIS A 57 -0.17 5.07 1.73
C HIS A 57 1.23 5.42 2.26
N ASP A 58 1.44 5.34 3.58
CA ASP A 58 2.74 5.64 4.19
C ASP A 58 3.82 4.65 3.76
N GLU A 59 3.51 3.35 3.71
CA GLU A 59 4.43 2.29 3.25
C GLU A 59 4.82 2.48 1.77
N LEU A 60 3.85 2.75 0.89
CA LEU A 60 4.11 3.00 -0.53
C LEU A 60 4.92 4.29 -0.74
N LEU A 61 4.59 5.34 0.02
CA LEU A 61 5.33 6.59 -0.02
C LEU A 61 6.78 6.39 0.48
N ALA A 62 6.97 5.63 1.56
CA ALA A 62 8.29 5.30 2.06
C ALA A 62 9.12 4.49 1.05
N ALA A 63 8.50 3.51 0.40
CA ALA A 63 9.15 2.72 -0.65
C ALA A 63 9.52 3.58 -1.86
N LEU A 64 8.64 4.48 -2.29
CA LEU A 64 8.91 5.40 -3.40
C LEU A 64 10.06 6.37 -3.10
N ASN A 65 10.15 6.85 -1.86
CA ASN A 65 11.21 7.74 -1.42
C ASN A 65 12.53 7.01 -1.12
N SER A 66 12.51 5.68 -1.02
CA SER A 66 13.71 4.87 -0.85
C SER A 66 14.49 4.80 -2.17
N VAL A 67 15.71 5.35 -2.20
CA VAL A 67 16.57 5.25 -3.38
C VAL A 67 17.06 3.81 -3.53
N PRO A 68 16.83 3.14 -4.68
CA PRO A 68 17.40 1.83 -4.95
C PRO A 68 18.91 2.01 -5.19
N GLY A 69 19.71 1.98 -4.13
CA GLY A 69 21.16 2.15 -4.26
C GLY A 69 21.95 2.54 -3.02
N ASN A 70 21.35 2.81 -1.84
CA ASN A 70 22.13 3.19 -0.66
C ASN A 70 22.85 2.01 0.04
N SER A 71 22.99 0.86 -0.60
CA SER A 71 24.04 -0.10 -0.23
C SER A 71 25.35 0.32 -0.88
N ALA A 72 25.88 1.49 -0.51
CA ALA A 72 27.27 1.79 -0.82
C ALA A 72 28.14 0.75 -0.08
N PRO A 73 29.01 -0.01 -0.75
CA PRO A 73 30.02 -0.76 -0.03
C PRO A 73 30.89 0.27 0.68
N THR A 74 31.03 0.11 1.98
CA THR A 74 32.13 0.70 2.72
C THR A 74 33.43 0.14 2.15
N SER A 75 33.93 0.74 1.07
CA SER A 75 35.35 0.65 0.73
C SER A 75 36.05 1.51 1.77
N ALA A 76 36.26 0.91 2.94
CA ALA A 76 37.44 1.20 3.72
C ALA A 76 38.62 0.80 2.84
N ASP A 77 39.17 1.77 2.12
CA ASP A 77 40.56 1.73 1.72
C ASP A 77 41.35 2.47 2.80
N PRO A 78 42.11 1.77 3.65
CA PRO A 78 43.15 2.36 4.47
C PRO A 78 44.48 2.13 3.75
N THR A 79 44.71 2.78 2.62
CA THR A 79 46.06 2.97 2.09
C THR A 79 46.16 4.44 1.72
N ASP A 80 46.82 5.27 2.53
CA ASP A 80 48.19 5.58 2.19
C ASP A 80 48.97 6.01 3.43
N GLY A 81 49.95 5.18 3.80
CA GLY A 81 51.12 5.63 4.54
C GLY A 81 52.36 5.25 3.73
N ALA A 82 53.07 6.24 3.19
CA ALA A 82 54.49 6.22 2.78
C ALA A 82 54.82 7.58 2.13
N ALA A 83 55.93 8.28 2.35
CA ALA A 83 57.15 8.09 3.11
C ALA A 83 57.81 9.48 3.31
#